data_AF-A0A0D6ZDQ6-F1
#
_entry.id   AF-A0A0D6ZDQ6-F1
#
_cell.length_a   1.000
_cell.length_b   1.000
_cell.length_c   1.000
_cell.angle_alpha   90.00
_cell.angle_beta   90.00
_cell.angle_gamma   90.00
#
_symmetry.space_group_name_H-M   'P 1'
#
loop_
_entity.id
_entity.type
_entity.pdbx_description
1 polymer ?
#
loop_
_entity_poly.entity_id
_entity_poly.type
_entity_poly.pdbx_seq_one_letter_code
_entity_poly.pdbx_strand_id
1 'polypeptide(L)'
;MSIVNTINQADADLNAYEGAEEPTPDEKVAASTSAAAVESDLQGLEVPAELKDQKADLEAALKDLAESYNMKAEELKKDTPALDPANEKFAQAEEKIGAAFESVDMKKPSLAKEL
;
A
#
# COMPACT_ATOMS: atom_id res chain seq x y z
N MET A 1 13.49 -2.03 -8.75
CA MET A 1 12.70 -1.48 -7.63
C MET A 1 11.77 -2.57 -7.16
N SER A 2 11.63 -2.79 -5.84
CA SER A 2 10.64 -3.72 -5.30
C SER A 2 9.42 -2.95 -4.80
N ILE A 3 8.24 -3.57 -4.82
CA ILE A 3 6.99 -3.01 -4.30
C ILE A 3 7.17 -2.50 -2.87
N VAL A 4 7.87 -3.28 -2.03
CA VAL A 4 8.20 -2.94 -0.65
C VAL A 4 9.00 -1.65 -0.52
N ASN A 5 10.00 -1.44 -1.39
CA ASN A 5 10.81 -0.22 -1.35
C ASN A 5 9.99 1.00 -1.78
N THR A 6 9.15 0.84 -2.80
CA THR A 6 8.26 1.91 -3.27
C THR A 6 7.33 2.38 -2.15
N ILE A 7 6.68 1.45 -1.46
CA ILE A 7 5.80 1.77 -0.32
C ILE A 7 6.60 2.47 0.78
N ASN A 8 7.67 1.84 1.28
CA ASN A 8 8.42 2.34 2.44
C ASN A 8 9.07 3.72 2.22
N GLN A 9 9.31 4.13 0.98
CA GLN A 9 9.85 5.46 0.67
C GLN A 9 8.85 6.59 0.91
N ALA A 10 7.56 6.33 0.72
CA ALA A 10 6.50 7.33 0.79
C ALA A 10 5.57 7.13 2.01
N ASP A 11 5.55 5.95 2.63
CA ASP A 11 4.57 5.55 3.66
C ASP A 11 4.98 5.91 5.11
N ALA A 12 6.05 6.67 5.30
CA ALA A 12 6.62 6.91 6.64
C ALA A 12 5.65 7.65 7.58
N ASP A 13 5.01 8.72 7.10
CA ASP A 13 4.10 9.52 7.92
C ASP A 13 2.76 8.82 8.16
N LEU A 14 2.27 8.04 7.19
CA LEU A 14 1.08 7.22 7.39
C LEU A 14 1.32 6.13 8.45
N ASN A 15 2.45 5.44 8.40
CA ASN A 15 2.83 4.48 9.43
C ASN A 15 2.97 5.13 10.82
N ALA A 16 3.53 6.35 10.89
CA ALA A 16 3.61 7.10 12.14
C ALA A 16 2.23 7.45 12.70
N TYR A 17 1.29 7.87 11.83
CA TYR A 17 -0.09 8.17 12.22
C TYR A 17 -0.85 6.93 12.71
N GLU A 18 -0.77 5.81 11.99
CA GLU A 18 -1.45 4.57 12.37
C GLU A 18 -0.88 3.94 13.66
N GLY A 19 0.40 4.20 13.96
CA GLY A 19 1.06 3.75 15.19
C GLY A 19 0.96 4.70 16.38
N ALA A 20 0.41 5.91 16.21
CA ALA A 20 0.28 6.88 17.28
C ALA A 20 -0.96 6.58 18.16
N GLU A 21 -0.80 6.64 19.48
CA GLU A 21 -1.94 6.52 20.41
C GLU A 21 -2.91 7.72 20.29
N GLU A 22 -2.38 8.91 20.05
CA GLU A 22 -3.15 10.15 19.91
C GLU A 22 -2.52 11.05 18.83
N PRO A 23 -2.80 10.80 17.53
CA PRO A 23 -2.21 11.57 16.45
C PRO A 23 -2.78 12.99 16.40
N THR A 24 -1.89 13.94 16.09
CA THR A 24 -2.23 15.35 15.90
C THR A 24 -2.91 15.61 14.55
N PRO A 25 -3.62 16.75 14.40
CA PRO A 25 -4.16 17.16 13.10
C PRO A 25 -3.09 17.29 12.00
N ASP A 26 -1.89 17.76 12.36
CA ASP A 26 -0.78 17.90 11.39
C ASP A 26 -0.27 16.52 10.95
N GLU A 27 -0.14 15.55 11.86
CA GLU A 27 0.20 14.16 11.54
C GLU A 27 -0.85 13.52 10.63
N LYS A 28 -2.15 13.84 10.82
CA LYS A 28 -3.22 13.37 9.93
C LYS A 28 -3.06 13.89 8.49
N VAL A 29 -2.68 15.16 8.34
CA VAL A 29 -2.44 15.77 7.01
C VAL A 29 -1.21 15.17 6.35
N ALA A 30 -0.13 14.96 7.13
CA ALA A 30 1.08 14.30 6.64
C ALA A 30 0.77 12.86 6.19
N ALA A 31 0.02 12.10 6.98
CA ALA A 31 -0.43 10.75 6.66
C ALA A 31 -1.27 10.70 5.38
N SER A 32 -2.21 11.64 5.20
CA SER A 32 -3.01 11.73 3.96
C SER A 32 -2.13 11.97 2.72
N THR A 33 -1.14 12.85 2.86
CA THR A 33 -0.18 13.17 1.80
C THR A 33 0.73 11.98 1.48
N SER A 34 1.22 11.30 2.52
CA SER A 34 2.03 10.10 2.45
C SER A 34 1.27 8.96 1.74
N ALA A 35 0.02 8.70 2.13
CA ALA A 35 -0.83 7.71 1.48
C ALA A 35 -1.07 8.04 -0.02
N ALA A 36 -1.33 9.31 -0.35
CA ALA A 36 -1.49 9.73 -1.74
C ALA A 36 -0.19 9.60 -2.58
N ALA A 37 0.97 9.82 -1.96
CA ALA A 37 2.25 9.61 -2.63
C ALA A 37 2.49 8.13 -2.95
N VAL A 38 2.21 7.23 -2.00
CA VAL A 38 2.31 5.77 -2.23
C VAL A 38 1.37 5.34 -3.36
N GLU A 39 0.14 5.84 -3.38
CA GLU A 39 -0.84 5.55 -4.45
C GLU A 39 -0.30 5.91 -5.84
N SER A 40 0.24 7.13 -5.99
CA SER A 40 0.85 7.60 -7.23
C SER A 40 2.06 6.74 -7.63
N ASP A 41 2.91 6.36 -6.68
CA ASP A 41 4.10 5.56 -6.97
C ASP A 41 3.76 4.12 -7.37
N LEU A 42 2.71 3.53 -6.78
CA LEU A 42 2.21 2.20 -7.15
C LEU A 42 1.63 2.16 -8.57
N GLN A 43 0.96 3.23 -9.01
CA GLN A 43 0.46 3.34 -10.39
C GLN A 43 1.57 3.39 -11.44
N GLY A 44 2.77 3.84 -11.06
CA GLY A 44 3.94 3.88 -11.93
C GLY A 44 4.79 2.60 -11.92
N LEU A 45 4.41 1.58 -11.15
CA LEU A 45 5.23 0.41 -10.91
C LEU A 45 5.10 -0.62 -12.05
N GLU A 46 6.21 -0.97 -12.68
CA GLU A 46 6.24 -1.97 -13.74
C GLU A 46 6.41 -3.38 -13.17
N VAL A 47 5.64 -4.34 -13.71
CA VAL A 47 5.81 -5.75 -13.36
C VAL A 47 7.16 -6.27 -13.86
N PRO A 48 7.98 -6.92 -13.01
CA PRO A 48 9.25 -7.51 -13.41
C PRO A 48 9.08 -8.53 -14.54
N ALA A 49 10.05 -8.59 -15.46
CA ALA A 49 10.00 -9.51 -16.61
C ALA A 49 9.93 -11.00 -16.21
N GLU A 50 10.48 -11.34 -15.04
CA GLU A 50 10.44 -12.68 -14.45
C GLU A 50 9.00 -13.12 -14.07
N LEU A 51 8.10 -12.15 -13.86
CA LEU A 51 6.70 -12.35 -13.48
C LEU A 51 5.74 -11.99 -14.62
N LYS A 52 6.23 -11.99 -15.88
CA LYS A 52 5.43 -11.61 -17.06
C LYS A 52 4.16 -12.46 -17.22
N ASP A 53 4.21 -13.73 -16.79
CA ASP A 53 3.09 -14.66 -16.92
C ASP A 53 2.01 -14.37 -15.87
N GLN A 54 2.40 -13.73 -14.76
CA GLN A 54 1.52 -13.23 -13.68
C GLN A 54 1.19 -11.74 -13.86
N LYS A 55 1.57 -11.13 -14.99
CA LYS A 55 1.48 -9.67 -15.18
C LYS A 55 0.09 -9.12 -14.93
N ALA A 56 -0.95 -9.74 -15.49
CA ALA A 56 -2.33 -9.28 -15.33
C ALA A 56 -2.78 -9.33 -13.87
N ASP A 57 -2.43 -10.39 -13.14
CA ASP A 57 -2.78 -10.56 -11.74
C ASP A 57 -2.03 -9.57 -10.85
N LEU A 58 -0.75 -9.32 -11.14
CA LEU A 58 0.06 -8.34 -10.43
C LEU A 58 -0.38 -6.91 -10.71
N GLU A 59 -0.71 -6.54 -11.95
CA GLU A 59 -1.26 -5.23 -12.29
C GLU A 59 -2.60 -4.99 -11.58
N ALA A 60 -3.47 -6.02 -11.53
CA ALA A 60 -4.72 -5.94 -10.78
C ALA A 60 -4.48 -5.77 -9.27
N ALA A 61 -3.55 -6.53 -8.70
CA ALA A 61 -3.22 -6.44 -7.28
C ALA A 61 -2.55 -5.10 -6.91
N LEU A 62 -1.66 -4.58 -7.77
CA LEU A 62 -1.06 -3.24 -7.61
C LEU A 62 -2.13 -2.15 -7.67
N LYS A 63 -3.13 -2.30 -8.55
CA LYS A 63 -4.27 -1.37 -8.61
C LYS A 63 -5.13 -1.44 -7.34
N ASP A 64 -5.42 -2.64 -6.84
CA ASP A 64 -6.15 -2.80 -5.57
C ASP A 64 -5.37 -2.19 -4.39
N LEU A 65 -4.05 -2.34 -4.39
CA LEU A 65 -3.17 -1.75 -3.39
C LEU A 65 -3.16 -0.22 -3.47
N ALA A 66 -3.03 0.33 -4.67
CA ALA A 66 -3.14 1.77 -4.92
C ALA A 66 -4.49 2.32 -4.47
N GLU A 67 -5.58 1.60 -4.74
CA GLU A 67 -6.92 1.98 -4.29
C GLU A 67 -7.05 1.95 -2.76
N SER A 68 -6.43 0.99 -2.06
CA SER A 68 -6.35 1.00 -0.60
C SER A 68 -5.67 2.27 -0.08
N TYR A 69 -4.52 2.65 -0.65
CA TYR A 69 -3.84 3.90 -0.27
C TYR A 69 -4.66 5.14 -0.61
N ASN A 70 -5.37 5.15 -1.74
CA ASN A 70 -6.32 6.22 -2.07
C ASN A 70 -7.42 6.34 -1.00
N MET A 71 -8.02 5.21 -0.61
CA MET A 71 -9.04 5.19 0.45
C MET A 71 -8.49 5.74 1.75
N LYS A 72 -7.29 5.35 2.18
CA LYS A 72 -6.64 5.93 3.37
C LYS A 72 -6.48 7.44 3.23
N ALA A 73 -5.95 7.91 2.10
CA ALA A 73 -5.76 9.34 1.84
C ALA A 73 -7.06 10.15 1.92
N GLU A 74 -8.15 9.63 1.35
CA GLU A 74 -9.48 10.27 1.38
C GLU A 74 -10.15 10.21 2.76
N GLU A 75 -10.04 9.09 3.47
CA GLU A 75 -10.57 8.96 4.84
C GLU A 75 -9.87 9.92 5.80
N LEU A 76 -8.56 10.09 5.69
CA LEU A 76 -7.78 11.01 6.54
C LEU A 76 -8.15 12.49 6.37
N LYS A 77 -8.85 12.85 5.29
CA LYS A 77 -9.39 14.20 5.08
C LYS A 77 -10.69 14.44 5.88
N LYS A 78 -11.31 13.38 6.41
CA LYS A 78 -12.54 13.47 7.20
C LYS A 78 -12.23 13.79 8.67
N ASP A 79 -13.26 14.24 9.39
CA ASP A 79 -13.15 14.49 10.83
C ASP A 79 -12.89 13.19 11.62
N THR A 80 -13.63 12.13 11.27
CA THR A 80 -13.46 10.79 11.83
C THR A 80 -13.09 9.81 10.71
N PRO A 81 -11.79 9.58 10.46
CA PRO A 81 -11.33 8.62 9.44
C PRO A 81 -11.70 7.18 9.82
N ALA A 82 -12.13 6.38 8.85
CA ALA A 82 -12.37 4.95 9.02
C ALA A 82 -11.42 4.16 8.10
N LEU A 83 -10.29 3.69 8.65
CA LEU A 83 -9.24 3.04 7.85
C LEU A 83 -9.44 1.53 7.68
N ASP A 84 -10.32 0.89 8.46
CA ASP A 84 -10.52 -0.57 8.39
C ASP A 84 -10.85 -1.08 6.97
N PRO A 85 -11.77 -0.46 6.21
CA PRO A 85 -12.07 -0.93 4.85
C PRO A 85 -10.86 -0.80 3.91
N ALA A 86 -10.03 0.23 4.10
CA ALA A 86 -8.81 0.39 3.33
C ALA A 86 -7.76 -0.67 3.72
N ASN A 87 -7.64 -0.99 5.01
CA ASN A 87 -6.74 -2.03 5.53
C ASN A 87 -7.16 -3.43 5.06
N GLU A 88 -8.46 -3.74 4.99
CA GLU A 88 -8.95 -4.99 4.41
C GLU A 88 -8.55 -5.10 2.93
N LYS A 89 -8.71 -4.01 2.17
CA LYS A 89 -8.32 -3.97 0.76
C LYS A 89 -6.81 -4.11 0.56
N PHE A 90 -6.00 -3.50 1.45
CA PHE A 90 -4.55 -3.68 1.49
C PHE A 90 -4.19 -5.16 1.65
N ALA A 91 -4.77 -5.82 2.66
CA ALA A 91 -4.48 -7.22 2.96
C ALA A 91 -4.85 -8.16 1.80
N GLN A 92 -5.98 -7.91 1.13
CA GLN A 92 -6.39 -8.65 -0.07
C GLN A 92 -5.40 -8.46 -1.23
N ALA A 93 -4.91 -7.24 -1.44
CA ALA A 93 -3.93 -6.95 -2.47
C ALA A 93 -2.58 -7.61 -2.17
N GLU A 94 -2.12 -7.56 -0.91
CA GLU A 94 -0.89 -8.22 -0.45
C GLU A 94 -0.98 -9.74 -0.62
N GLU A 95 -2.14 -10.36 -0.35
CA GLU A 95 -2.36 -11.78 -0.58
C GLU A 95 -2.25 -12.15 -2.07
N LYS A 96 -2.84 -11.36 -2.97
CA LYS A 96 -2.74 -11.57 -4.42
C LYS A 96 -1.29 -11.42 -4.92
N ILE A 97 -0.58 -10.40 -4.45
CA ILE A 97 0.85 -10.22 -4.77
C ILE A 97 1.66 -11.42 -4.27
N GLY A 98 1.40 -11.86 -3.04
CA GLY A 98 2.02 -13.05 -2.47
C GLY A 98 1.80 -14.31 -3.31
N ALA A 99 0.57 -14.59 -3.70
CA ALA A 99 0.22 -15.73 -4.54
C ALA A 99 0.92 -15.70 -5.91
N ALA A 100 1.05 -14.52 -6.52
CA ALA A 100 1.77 -14.36 -7.78
C ALA A 100 3.27 -14.70 -7.63
N PHE A 101 3.91 -14.28 -6.54
CA PHE A 101 5.31 -14.61 -6.25
C PHE A 101 5.49 -16.10 -5.93
N GLU A 102 4.62 -16.67 -5.10
CA GLU A 102 4.67 -18.09 -4.75
C GLU A 102 4.46 -19.02 -5.95
N SER A 103 3.68 -18.58 -6.95
CA SER A 103 3.46 -19.34 -8.20
C SER A 103 4.74 -19.58 -9.02
N VAL A 104 5.80 -18.84 -8.74
CA VAL A 104 7.13 -18.96 -9.38
C VAL A 104 8.22 -19.32 -8.36
N ASP A 105 7.84 -19.97 -7.24
CA ASP A 105 8.73 -20.37 -6.14
C ASP A 105 9.49 -19.19 -5.48
N MET A 106 9.00 -17.96 -5.63
CA MET A 106 9.50 -16.78 -4.93
C MET A 106 8.79 -16.60 -3.59
N LYS A 107 9.48 -15.96 -2.64
CA LYS A 107 8.87 -15.65 -1.34
C LYS A 107 7.83 -14.55 -1.49
N LYS A 108 6.68 -14.72 -0.83
CA LYS A 108 5.71 -13.64 -0.62
C LYS A 108 6.41 -12.41 -0.02
N PRO A 109 6.27 -11.22 -0.63
CA PRO A 109 6.73 -9.99 0.00
C PRO A 109 5.81 -9.64 1.18
N SER A 110 6.41 -9.16 2.27
CA SER A 110 5.66 -8.46 3.32
C SER A 110 5.68 -6.98 2.98
N LEU A 111 4.50 -6.41 2.74
CA LEU A 111 4.32 -5.03 2.30
C LEU A 111 4.08 -4.09 3.48
N ALA A 112 3.46 -4.59 4.55
CA ALA A 112 3.39 -3.87 5.80
C ALA A 112 4.80 -3.65 6.33
N LYS A 113 5.12 -2.41 6.71
CA LYS A 113 6.35 -2.13 7.43
C LYS A 113 6.30 -2.90 8.76
N GLU A 114 7.37 -3.60 9.12
CA GLU A 114 7.52 -4.09 10.48
C GLU A 114 7.53 -2.86 11.40
N LEU A 115 6.42 -2.64 12.11
CA LEU A 115 6.26 -1.59 13.13
C LEU A 115 6.96 -2.01 14.42
#